data_AF-A0A7V9AXJ8-F1
#
_entry.id   AF-A0A7V9AXJ8-F1
#
_cell.length_a   1.000
_cell.length_b   1.000
_cell.length_c   1.000
_cell.angle_alpha   90.00
_cell.angle_beta   90.00
_cell.angle_gamma   90.00
#
_symmetry.space_group_name_H-M   'P 1'
#
loop_
_entity.id
_entity.type
_entity.pdbx_description
1 polymer ?
#
loop_
_entity_poly.entity_id
_entity_poly.type
_entity_poly.pdbx_seq_one_letter_code
_entity_poly.pdbx_strand_id
1 'polypeptide(L)'
;MQTHVKVLAVLFIALSAMGVLAALALIAVFGVSAGILGASGDADAAVALPIIGLTGTALVIFILVLSLPGLIAGWGLLKFRPWARILAIVLCAIHLINIPFGTIMGVYGLWVLLNNETERMFGPSTSPVVQ
;
A
#
# COMPACT_ATOMS: atom_id res chain seq x y z
N MET A 1 -19.33 -13.78 3.61
CA MET A 1 -18.73 -12.43 3.52
C MET A 1 -17.31 -12.30 4.09
N GLN A 2 -16.94 -13.01 5.17
CA GLN A 2 -15.55 -12.96 5.73
C GLN A 2 -14.45 -13.29 4.72
N THR A 3 -14.68 -14.26 3.83
CA THR A 3 -13.69 -14.67 2.82
C THR A 3 -13.40 -13.56 1.82
N HIS A 4 -14.41 -12.79 1.40
CA HIS A 4 -14.24 -11.67 0.46
C HIS A 4 -13.43 -10.52 1.10
N VAL A 5 -13.67 -10.23 2.37
CA VAL A 5 -12.88 -9.25 3.14
C VAL A 5 -11.42 -9.71 3.27
N LYS A 6 -11.20 -11.00 3.56
CA LYS A 6 -9.84 -11.56 3.63
C LYS A 6 -9.14 -11.52 2.28
N VAL A 7 -9.83 -11.84 1.17
CA VAL A 7 -9.26 -11.76 -0.18
C VAL A 7 -8.86 -10.32 -0.52
N LEU A 8 -9.71 -9.33 -0.20
CA LEU A 8 -9.38 -7.91 -0.41
C LEU A 8 -8.18 -7.48 0.44
N ALA A 9 -8.13 -7.90 1.70
CA ALA A 9 -7.02 -7.62 2.60
C ALA A 9 -5.70 -8.18 2.07
N VAL A 10 -5.73 -9.44 1.62
CA VAL A 10 -4.57 -10.12 1.03
C VAL A 10 -4.15 -9.44 -0.27
N LEU A 11 -5.08 -8.95 -1.10
CA LEU A 11 -4.72 -8.22 -2.32
C LEU A 11 -3.99 -6.91 -2.02
N PHE A 12 -4.46 -6.15 -1.02
CA PHE A 12 -3.78 -4.93 -0.56
C PHE A 12 -2.39 -5.22 0.00
N ILE A 13 -2.25 -6.28 0.79
CA ILE A 13 -0.96 -6.73 1.31
C ILE A 13 -0.03 -7.16 0.17
N ALA A 14 -0.54 -7.92 -0.80
CA ALA A 14 0.25 -8.39 -1.95
C ALA A 14 0.76 -7.22 -2.81
N LEU A 15 -0.10 -6.25 -3.12
CA LEU A 15 0.30 -5.06 -3.87
C LEU A 15 1.31 -4.19 -3.10
N SER A 16 1.09 -4.01 -1.80
CA SER A 16 2.02 -3.26 -0.96
C SER A 16 3.35 -4.00 -0.81
N ALA A 17 3.32 -5.32 -0.69
CA ALA A 17 4.53 -6.15 -0.67
C ALA A 17 5.32 -6.05 -1.97
N MET A 18 4.64 -6.04 -3.14
CA MET A 18 5.28 -5.77 -4.42
C MET A 18 5.88 -4.36 -4.47
N GLY A 19 5.17 -3.34 -3.95
CA GLY A 19 5.70 -1.98 -3.86
C GLY A 19 6.93 -1.87 -2.97
N VAL A 20 6.94 -2.56 -1.82
CA VAL A 20 8.10 -2.62 -0.92
C VAL A 20 9.27 -3.35 -1.59
N LEU A 21 9.01 -4.45 -2.31
CA LEU A 21 10.04 -5.15 -3.08
C LEU A 21 10.63 -4.27 -4.18
N ALA A 22 9.79 -3.50 -4.90
CA ALA A 22 10.27 -2.55 -5.90
C ALA A 22 11.13 -1.45 -5.25
N ALA A 23 10.71 -0.92 -4.09
CA ALA A 23 11.50 0.06 -3.33
C ALA A 23 12.86 -0.53 -2.88
N LEU A 24 12.89 -1.77 -2.40
CA LEU A 24 14.13 -2.46 -2.03
C LEU A 24 15.04 -2.69 -3.24
N ALA A 25 14.49 -3.10 -4.38
CA ALA A 25 15.25 -3.26 -5.61
C ALA A 25 15.86 -1.92 -6.07
N LEU A 26 15.10 -0.83 -5.99
CA LEU A 26 15.60 0.51 -6.28
C LEU A 26 16.70 0.92 -5.31
N ILE A 27 16.52 0.74 -4.00
CA ILE A 27 17.57 1.02 -3.01
C ILE A 27 18.84 0.20 -3.31
N ALA A 28 18.72 -1.07 -3.70
CA ALA A 28 19.86 -1.88 -4.07
C ALA A 28 20.57 -1.33 -5.32
N VAL A 29 19.83 -1.01 -6.38
CA VAL A 29 20.41 -0.48 -7.63
C VAL A 29 21.04 0.89 -7.41
N PHE A 30 20.30 1.84 -6.84
CA PHE A 30 20.76 3.20 -6.57
C PHE A 30 21.85 3.25 -5.48
N GLY A 31 21.76 2.40 -4.46
CA GLY A 31 22.75 2.30 -3.39
C GLY A 31 24.06 1.69 -3.85
N VAL A 32 24.03 0.62 -4.66
CA VAL A 32 25.25 0.01 -5.23
C VAL A 32 25.91 0.96 -6.23
N SER A 33 25.13 1.60 -7.11
CA SER A 33 25.67 2.58 -8.06
C SER A 33 26.27 3.81 -7.38
N ALA A 34 25.62 4.35 -6.34
CA ALA A 34 26.19 5.43 -5.53
C ALA A 34 27.47 5.00 -4.77
N GLY A 35 27.51 3.76 -4.25
CA GLY A 35 28.69 3.23 -3.56
C GLY A 35 29.89 3.03 -4.47
N ILE A 36 29.68 2.53 -5.69
CA ILE A 36 30.76 2.34 -6.68
C ILE A 36 31.28 3.71 -7.16
N LEU A 37 30.38 4.65 -7.44
CA LEU A 37 30.73 5.99 -7.93
C LEU A 37 31.42 6.85 -6.85
N GLY A 38 31.07 6.66 -5.58
CA GLY A 38 31.75 7.29 -4.46
C GLY A 38 33.18 6.77 -4.23
N ALA A 39 33.47 5.53 -4.65
CA ALA A 39 34.78 4.92 -4.49
C ALA A 39 35.76 5.24 -5.65
N SER A 40 35.26 5.64 -6.82
CA SER A 40 36.08 5.93 -8.00
C SER A 40 36.77 7.29 -7.98
N GLY A 41 36.34 8.23 -7.14
CA GLY A 41 37.03 9.53 -6.93
C GLY A 41 37.05 10.46 -8.14
N ASP A 42 36.20 10.20 -9.15
CA ASP A 42 36.17 10.94 -10.41
C ASP A 42 35.49 12.31 -10.29
N ALA A 43 35.90 13.29 -11.10
CA ALA A 43 35.29 14.63 -11.07
C ALA A 43 33.81 14.60 -11.51
N ASP A 44 33.46 13.70 -12.44
CA ASP A 44 32.08 13.45 -12.87
C ASP A 44 31.25 12.74 -11.79
N ALA A 45 31.90 11.97 -10.90
CA ALA A 45 31.23 11.32 -9.77
C ALA A 45 30.64 12.33 -8.79
N ALA A 46 31.33 13.45 -8.56
CA ALA A 46 30.89 14.50 -7.64
C ALA A 46 29.58 15.18 -8.09
N VAL A 47 29.29 15.20 -9.39
CA VAL A 47 28.06 15.77 -9.95
C VAL A 47 26.95 14.71 -10.07
N ALA A 48 27.30 13.48 -10.41
CA ALA A 48 26.32 12.39 -10.58
C ALA A 48 25.82 11.80 -9.24
N LEU A 49 26.65 11.76 -8.19
CA LEU A 49 26.28 11.30 -6.84
C LEU A 49 25.02 11.98 -6.26
N PRO A 50 24.93 13.33 -6.21
CA PRO A 50 23.75 14.00 -5.66
C PRO A 50 22.50 13.81 -6.53
N ILE A 51 22.64 13.69 -7.85
CA ILE A 51 21.50 13.48 -8.77
C ILE A 51 20.92 12.07 -8.60
N ILE A 52 21.79 11.06 -8.55
CA ILE A 52 21.41 9.65 -8.34
C ILE A 52 20.83 9.48 -6.93
N GLY A 53 21.45 10.10 -5.93
CA GLY A 53 20.98 10.09 -4.55
C GLY A 53 19.62 10.77 -4.38
N LEU A 54 19.44 11.98 -4.91
CA LEU A 54 18.18 12.74 -4.81
C LEU A 54 17.05 12.04 -5.57
N THR A 55 17.31 11.60 -6.81
CA THR A 55 16.29 10.95 -7.64
C THR A 55 15.92 9.59 -7.06
N GLY A 56 16.91 8.79 -6.66
CA GLY A 56 16.69 7.49 -6.03
C GLY A 56 15.90 7.61 -4.72
N THR A 57 16.28 8.54 -3.84
CA THR A 57 15.55 8.77 -2.58
C THR A 57 14.14 9.30 -2.81
N ALA A 58 13.93 10.25 -3.72
CA ALA A 58 12.61 10.76 -4.06
C ALA A 58 11.68 9.64 -4.57
N LEU A 59 12.20 8.76 -5.43
CA LEU A 59 11.44 7.64 -6.02
C LEU A 59 11.10 6.57 -4.97
N VAL A 60 12.04 6.26 -4.06
CA VAL A 60 11.81 5.36 -2.91
C VAL A 60 10.78 5.94 -1.96
N ILE A 61 10.87 7.22 -1.62
CA ILE A 61 9.88 7.90 -0.74
C ILE A 61 8.50 7.86 -1.41
N PHE A 62 8.41 8.15 -2.70
CA PHE A 62 7.16 8.12 -3.44
C PHE A 62 6.50 6.72 -3.39
N ILE A 63 7.29 5.67 -3.62
CA ILE A 63 6.79 4.28 -3.53
C ILE A 63 6.39 3.93 -2.10
N LEU A 64 7.16 4.35 -1.09
CA LEU A 64 6.81 4.11 0.31
C LEU A 64 5.51 4.80 0.71
N VAL A 65 5.31 6.05 0.29
CA VAL A 65 4.07 6.81 0.56
C VAL A 65 2.86 6.14 -0.10
N LEU A 66 3.03 5.54 -1.29
CA LEU A 66 1.98 4.76 -1.93
C LEU A 66 1.74 3.40 -1.26
N SER A 67 2.79 2.75 -0.76
CA SER A 67 2.73 1.38 -0.23
C SER A 67 2.31 1.31 1.25
N LEU A 68 2.72 2.27 2.07
CA LEU A 68 2.36 2.38 3.49
C LEU A 68 0.85 2.32 3.77
N PRO A 69 0.00 3.15 3.12
CA PRO A 69 -1.44 3.13 3.39
C PRO A 69 -2.07 1.80 2.96
N GLY A 70 -1.61 1.17 1.89
CA GLY A 70 -2.08 -0.16 1.47
C GLY A 70 -1.77 -1.25 2.50
N LEU A 71 -0.58 -1.19 3.11
CA LEU A 71 -0.13 -2.13 4.12
C LEU A 71 -0.90 -1.96 5.45
N ILE A 72 -1.12 -0.71 5.87
CA ILE A 72 -1.93 -0.37 7.05
C ILE A 72 -3.39 -0.79 6.86
N ALA A 73 -3.97 -0.52 5.68
CA ALA A 73 -5.34 -0.92 5.39
C ALA A 73 -5.51 -2.43 5.33
N GLY A 74 -4.59 -3.16 4.67
CA GLY A 74 -4.62 -4.62 4.64
C GLY A 74 -4.53 -5.25 6.03
N TRP A 75 -3.66 -4.73 6.89
CA TRP A 75 -3.54 -5.20 8.27
C TRP A 75 -4.76 -4.85 9.14
N GLY A 76 -5.31 -3.65 8.97
CA GLY A 76 -6.53 -3.22 9.64
C GLY A 76 -7.75 -4.06 9.24
N LEU A 77 -7.82 -4.47 7.96
CA LEU A 77 -8.91 -5.27 7.41
C LEU A 77 -8.88 -6.71 7.95
N LEU A 78 -7.68 -7.29 8.10
CA LEU A 78 -7.49 -8.60 8.75
C LEU A 78 -7.94 -8.61 10.22
N LYS A 79 -7.83 -7.47 10.90
CA LYS A 79 -8.19 -7.32 12.33
C LYS A 79 -9.64 -6.88 12.54
N PHE A 80 -10.44 -6.80 11.48
CA PHE A 80 -11.84 -6.37 11.51
C PHE A 80 -12.07 -5.06 12.32
N ARG A 81 -11.15 -4.10 12.23
CA ARG A 81 -11.26 -2.82 12.96
C ARG A 81 -12.15 -1.83 12.20
N PRO A 82 -13.04 -1.06 12.86
CA PRO A 82 -13.94 -0.12 12.19
C PRO A 82 -13.20 1.00 11.43
N TRP A 83 -12.01 1.39 11.90
CA TRP A 83 -11.17 2.39 11.22
C TRP A 83 -10.58 1.88 9.90
N ALA A 84 -10.38 0.56 9.78
CA ALA A 84 -9.91 -0.06 8.54
C ALA A 84 -10.94 0.03 7.42
N ARG A 85 -12.24 0.09 7.77
CA ARG A 85 -13.33 0.28 6.80
C ARG A 85 -13.15 1.59 6.04
N ILE A 86 -12.93 2.68 6.78
CA ILE A 86 -12.78 4.03 6.23
C ILE A 86 -11.51 4.10 5.37
N LEU A 87 -10.38 3.60 5.88
CA LEU A 87 -9.12 3.56 5.12
C LEU A 87 -9.24 2.75 3.83
N ALA A 88 -9.87 1.58 3.88
CA ALA A 88 -10.05 0.74 2.70
C ALA A 88 -10.98 1.37 1.66
N ILE A 89 -12.03 2.10 2.08
CA ILE A 89 -12.90 2.86 1.16
C ILE A 89 -12.10 3.97 0.46
N VAL A 90 -11.31 4.73 1.21
CA VAL A 90 -10.45 5.80 0.64
C VAL A 90 -9.44 5.20 -0.34
N LEU A 91 -8.78 4.09 0.01
CA LEU A 91 -7.84 3.40 -0.88
C LEU A 91 -8.52 2.82 -2.11
N CYS A 92 -9.73 2.28 -2.00
CA CYS A 92 -10.51 1.83 -3.16
C CYS A 92 -10.86 2.99 -4.09
N ALA A 93 -11.19 4.16 -3.56
CA ALA A 93 -11.44 5.37 -4.35
C ALA A 93 -10.18 5.84 -5.08
N ILE A 94 -9.01 5.82 -4.41
CA ILE A 94 -7.71 6.12 -5.04
C ILE A 94 -7.37 5.10 -6.12
N HIS A 95 -7.59 3.81 -5.85
CA HIS A 95 -7.38 2.75 -6.82
C HIS A 95 -8.33 2.84 -8.02
N LEU A 96 -9.54 3.37 -7.86
CA LEU A 96 -10.50 3.55 -8.95
C LEU A 96 -9.93 4.40 -10.10
N ILE A 97 -9.05 5.35 -9.76
CA ILE A 97 -8.36 6.25 -10.72
C ILE A 97 -7.27 5.49 -11.50
N ASN A 98 -6.73 4.40 -10.96
CA ASN A 98 -5.72 3.56 -11.60
C ASN A 98 -6.38 2.46 -12.47
N ILE A 99 -6.73 2.78 -13.71
CA ILE A 99 -7.23 1.80 -14.69
C ILE A 99 -6.04 1.01 -15.28
N PRO A 100 -6.09 -0.34 -15.45
CA PRO A 100 -7.26 -1.23 -15.32
C PRO A 100 -7.37 -2.01 -14.00
N PHE A 101 -6.25 -2.29 -13.33
CA PHE A 101 -6.24 -3.15 -12.15
C PHE A 101 -6.84 -2.48 -10.92
N GLY A 102 -6.60 -1.19 -10.74
CA GLY A 102 -7.12 -0.43 -9.61
C GLY A 102 -8.63 -0.27 -9.66
N THR A 103 -9.24 -0.15 -10.83
CA THR A 103 -10.70 -0.05 -10.97
C THR A 103 -11.41 -1.32 -10.55
N ILE A 104 -10.90 -2.49 -10.97
CA ILE A 104 -11.46 -3.80 -10.58
C ILE A 104 -11.37 -3.97 -9.05
N MET A 105 -10.20 -3.66 -8.49
CA MET A 105 -9.96 -3.66 -7.04
C MET A 105 -10.85 -2.69 -6.29
N GLY A 106 -11.01 -1.47 -6.81
CA GLY A 106 -11.79 -0.40 -6.20
C GLY A 106 -13.28 -0.71 -6.17
N VAL A 107 -13.84 -1.19 -7.29
CA VAL A 107 -15.24 -1.61 -7.38
C VAL A 107 -15.51 -2.83 -6.51
N TYR A 108 -14.65 -3.85 -6.57
CA TYR A 108 -14.80 -5.05 -5.75
C TYR A 108 -14.67 -4.73 -4.26
N GLY A 109 -13.72 -3.87 -3.89
CA GLY A 109 -13.52 -3.42 -2.53
C GLY A 109 -14.71 -2.62 -2.00
N LEU A 110 -15.21 -1.64 -2.76
CA LEU A 110 -16.43 -0.91 -2.41
C LEU A 110 -17.60 -1.86 -2.22
N TRP A 111 -17.82 -2.81 -3.13
CA TRP A 111 -18.92 -3.77 -3.05
C TRP A 111 -18.86 -4.66 -1.80
N VAL A 112 -17.66 -5.14 -1.43
CA VAL A 112 -17.45 -5.95 -0.22
C VAL A 112 -17.60 -5.11 1.07
N LEU A 113 -17.08 -3.88 1.08
CA LEU A 113 -17.07 -2.99 2.24
C LEU A 113 -18.42 -2.30 2.51
N LEU A 114 -19.21 -2.02 1.48
CA LEU A 114 -20.56 -1.47 1.61
C LEU A 114 -21.62 -2.52 1.98
N ASN A 115 -21.27 -3.81 1.97
CA ASN A 115 -22.25 -4.86 2.23
C ASN A 115 -22.65 -4.89 3.72
N ASN A 116 -23.96 -4.95 4.00
CA ASN A 116 -24.54 -4.90 5.35
C ASN A 116 -24.03 -6.03 6.26
N GLU A 117 -23.69 -7.20 5.72
CA GLU A 117 -23.08 -8.28 6.51
C GLU A 117 -21.68 -7.92 7.00
N THR A 118 -20.90 -7.21 6.17
CA THR A 118 -19.59 -6.69 6.54
C THR A 118 -19.74 -5.64 7.63
N GLU A 119 -20.71 -4.72 7.49
CA GLU A 119 -21.03 -3.71 8.49
C GLU A 119 -21.34 -4.30 9.88
N ARG A 120 -22.06 -5.42 9.96
CA ARG A 120 -22.34 -6.12 11.23
C ARG A 120 -21.10 -6.77 11.88
N MET A 121 -20.05 -7.06 11.10
CA MET A 121 -18.77 -7.57 11.63
C MET A 121 -17.83 -6.48 12.12
N PHE A 122 -18.01 -5.24 11.65
CA PHE A 122 -17.22 -4.07 12.07
C PHE A 122 -17.96 -3.17 13.07
N GLY A 123 -19.28 -3.34 13.22
CA GLY A 123 -20.10 -2.63 14.20
C GLY A 123 -19.91 -3.18 15.62
N PRO A 124 -20.12 -2.34 16.66
CA PRO A 124 -20.12 -2.82 18.03
C PRO A 124 -21.16 -3.93 18.16
N SER A 125 -20.77 -5.06 18.76
CA SER A 125 -21.68 -6.15 19.09
C SER A 125 -22.86 -5.60 19.87
N THR A 126 -23.96 -5.26 19.21
CA THR A 126 -25.21 -4.97 19.89
C THR A 126 -25.71 -6.31 20.40
N SER A 127 -25.32 -6.65 21.63
CA SER A 127 -25.92 -7.71 22.40
C SER A 127 -27.44 -7.54 22.31
N PRO A 128 -28.21 -8.60 22.03
CA PRO A 128 -29.66 -8.51 22.15
C PRO A 128 -29.94 -8.13 23.59
N VAL A 129 -30.42 -6.90 23.81
CA VAL A 129 -31.10 -6.57 25.07
C VAL A 129 -32.34 -7.44 25.05
N VAL A 130 -32.26 -8.53 25.80
CA VAL A 130 -33.39 -9.38 26.16
C VAL A 130 -34.44 -8.46 26.77
N GLN A 131 -35.57 -8.31 26.07
CA GLN A 131 -36.83 -7.86 26.66
C GLN A 131 -37.80 -9.03 26.62
#